data_AF-A0A813FH53-F1
#
_entry.id   AF-A0A813FH53-F1
#
_cell.length_a   1.000
_cell.length_b   1.000
_cell.length_c   1.000
_cell.angle_alpha   90.00
_cell.angle_beta   90.00
_cell.angle_gamma   90.00
#
_symmetry.space_group_name_H-M   'P 1'
#
loop_
_entity.id
_entity.type
_entity.pdbx_description
1 polymer ?
#
loop_
_entity_poly.entity_id
_entity_poly.type
_entity_poly.pdbx_seq_one_letter_code
_entity_poly.pdbx_strand_id
1 'polypeptide(L)'
;MADSHDWCNRVTGETLASHPTPHVFGDLLEQVPGGSYNPADSFHEKARAISLAWLNQSQECKVHDGFCWIQPVDLDIFGLPCTDNSRSGLKKYEEGPTGPIFAVYAKRHIADKTPLLIIENTRELRLDVITLLLGDHFFLWQLWVDAEDGGHNGVSRKRTFVICSHQDWTSCMYDPFELYAAIAARVKKHIATKPSDYVTATDDEILREASHGALVRGVQFRPHELDLTYLLNKRELTCIDDFKSKYAELYPGTSAEDDPDLVCFLGDSTGNRYTWSGTSGKISTFRLNAKTGKYFLPHCKRWLTAGDRLGAKGFPCETKCCRGNGSAADSYP
;
A
#
# COMPACT_ATOMS: atom_id res chain seq x y z
N MET A 1 -0.83 -10.67 8.10
CA MET A 1 -2.22 -10.52 8.56
C MET A 1 -2.39 -11.13 9.95
N ALA A 2 -1.95 -12.37 10.21
CA ALA A 2 -1.92 -12.94 11.56
C ALA A 2 -1.24 -12.01 12.59
N ASP A 3 -0.04 -11.52 12.29
CA ASP A 3 0.68 -10.59 13.19
C ASP A 3 -0.06 -9.29 13.52
N SER A 4 -0.83 -8.75 12.57
CA SER A 4 -1.59 -7.50 12.76
C SER A 4 -2.80 -7.74 13.65
N HIS A 5 -3.49 -8.88 13.49
CA HIS A 5 -4.61 -9.25 14.34
C HIS A 5 -4.14 -9.62 15.76
N ASP A 6 -3.05 -10.37 15.87
CA ASP A 6 -2.41 -10.68 17.15
C ASP A 6 -1.92 -9.42 17.86
N TRP A 7 -1.45 -8.42 17.10
CA TRP A 7 -1.14 -7.10 17.64
C TRP A 7 -2.40 -6.38 18.12
N CYS A 8 -3.47 -6.31 17.32
CA CYS A 8 -4.73 -5.68 17.72
C CYS A 8 -5.32 -6.31 18.99
N ASN A 9 -5.37 -7.64 19.08
CA ASN A 9 -5.85 -8.35 20.26
C ASN A 9 -5.01 -8.02 21.50
N ARG A 10 -3.68 -7.98 21.36
CA ARG A 10 -2.78 -7.60 22.47
C ARG A 10 -2.98 -6.16 22.92
N VAL A 11 -3.20 -5.22 22.01
CA VAL A 11 -3.34 -3.79 22.32
C VAL A 11 -4.70 -3.45 22.92
N THR A 12 -5.76 -4.13 22.50
CA THR A 12 -7.13 -3.91 23.01
C THR A 12 -7.35 -4.55 24.39
N GLY A 13 -6.40 -5.34 24.90
CA GLY A 13 -6.53 -6.03 26.18
C GLY A 13 -7.52 -7.19 26.15
N GLU A 14 -8.05 -7.52 24.97
CA GLU A 14 -8.91 -8.68 24.79
C GLU A 14 -8.06 -9.94 24.74
N THR A 15 -8.27 -10.83 25.70
CA THR A 15 -7.69 -12.17 25.64
C THR A 15 -8.25 -12.89 24.40
N LEU A 16 -7.40 -13.65 23.71
CA LEU A 16 -7.72 -14.52 22.55
C LEU A 16 -8.98 -15.40 22.69
N ALA A 17 -9.58 -15.47 23.88
CA ALA A 17 -10.82 -16.20 24.14
C ALA A 17 -12.09 -15.49 23.62
N SER A 18 -12.10 -14.16 23.45
CA SER A 18 -13.31 -13.43 23.00
C SER A 18 -13.43 -13.34 21.47
N HIS A 19 -12.32 -13.26 20.75
CA HIS A 19 -12.31 -13.17 19.30
C HIS A 19 -11.73 -14.44 18.66
N PRO A 20 -12.53 -15.23 17.91
CA PRO A 20 -12.02 -16.38 17.18
C PRO A 20 -10.94 -15.93 16.18
N THR A 21 -9.98 -16.81 15.92
CA THR A 21 -8.92 -16.58 14.92
C THR A 21 -9.52 -16.03 13.63
N PRO A 22 -8.97 -14.95 13.04
CA PRO A 22 -9.59 -14.30 11.91
C PRO A 22 -9.69 -15.27 10.73
N HIS A 23 -10.83 -15.26 10.04
CA HIS A 23 -10.97 -16.02 8.81
C HIS A 23 -10.13 -15.36 7.70
N VAL A 24 -9.35 -16.17 6.99
CA VAL A 24 -8.60 -15.73 5.79
C VAL A 24 -9.15 -16.49 4.60
N PHE A 25 -10.08 -15.88 3.90
CA PHE A 25 -10.70 -16.43 2.71
C PHE A 25 -9.80 -16.26 1.47
N GLY A 26 -10.03 -17.09 0.46
CA GLY A 26 -9.29 -17.12 -0.80
C GLY A 26 -9.73 -16.07 -1.83
N ASP A 27 -9.87 -16.48 -3.08
CA ASP A 27 -10.25 -15.60 -4.19
C ASP A 27 -11.71 -15.16 -4.07
N LEU A 28 -11.98 -13.86 -4.08
CA LEU A 28 -13.34 -13.33 -3.99
C LEU A 28 -14.26 -13.87 -5.09
N LEU A 29 -13.73 -14.23 -6.25
CA LEU A 29 -14.51 -14.80 -7.36
C LEU A 29 -15.13 -16.16 -7.01
N GLU A 30 -14.61 -16.86 -6.00
CA GLU A 30 -15.19 -18.11 -5.49
C GLU A 30 -16.51 -17.88 -4.74
N GLN A 31 -16.89 -16.62 -4.46
CA GLN A 31 -18.20 -16.31 -3.87
C GLN A 31 -19.36 -16.41 -4.86
N VAL A 32 -19.08 -16.65 -6.14
CA VAL A 32 -20.08 -17.04 -7.14
C VAL A 32 -19.69 -18.38 -7.78
N PRO A 33 -20.64 -19.17 -8.28
CA PRO A 33 -20.33 -20.43 -8.96
C PRO A 33 -19.38 -20.23 -10.15
N GLY A 34 -18.50 -21.20 -10.37
CA GLY A 34 -17.68 -21.24 -11.59
C GLY A 34 -18.55 -21.22 -12.85
N GLY A 35 -18.17 -20.40 -13.84
CA GLY A 35 -18.95 -20.23 -15.07
C GLY A 35 -20.13 -19.26 -14.96
N SER A 36 -20.27 -18.53 -13.84
CA SER A 36 -21.34 -17.52 -13.67
C SER A 36 -21.26 -16.34 -14.66
N TYR A 37 -20.11 -16.13 -15.30
CA TYR A 37 -19.93 -15.12 -16.34
C TYR A 37 -18.91 -15.63 -17.38
N ASN A 38 -18.92 -15.06 -18.58
CA ASN A 38 -17.91 -15.34 -19.60
C ASN A 38 -16.80 -14.27 -19.54
N PRO A 39 -15.51 -14.65 -19.36
CA PRO A 39 -14.40 -13.70 -19.30
C PRO A 39 -14.23 -12.83 -20.57
N ALA A 40 -14.76 -13.26 -21.71
CA ALA A 40 -14.70 -12.51 -22.96
C ALA A 40 -15.78 -11.42 -23.10
N ASP A 41 -16.81 -11.44 -22.25
CA ASP A 41 -17.90 -10.46 -22.30
C ASP A 41 -17.41 -9.06 -21.86
N SER A 42 -18.20 -8.02 -22.16
CA SER A 42 -17.95 -6.67 -21.61
C SER A 42 -18.11 -6.64 -20.08
N PHE A 43 -17.56 -5.62 -19.43
CA PHE A 43 -17.72 -5.46 -17.97
C PHE A 43 -19.20 -5.40 -17.55
N HIS A 44 -20.05 -4.69 -18.30
CA HIS A 44 -21.49 -4.61 -18.01
C HIS A 44 -22.19 -5.96 -18.09
N GLU A 45 -21.89 -6.78 -19.10
CA GLU A 45 -22.44 -8.12 -19.26
C GLU A 45 -21.97 -9.05 -18.13
N LYS A 46 -20.68 -8.97 -17.76
CA LYS A 46 -20.12 -9.70 -16.61
C LYS A 46 -20.81 -9.31 -15.31
N ALA A 47 -20.92 -8.02 -15.04
CA ALA A 47 -21.55 -7.50 -13.82
C ALA A 47 -23.01 -7.95 -13.71
N ARG A 48 -23.76 -7.92 -14.82
CA ARG A 48 -25.14 -8.42 -14.89
C ARG A 48 -25.22 -9.94 -14.67
N ALA A 49 -24.34 -10.71 -15.30
CA ALA A 49 -24.32 -12.16 -15.11
C ALA A 49 -23.99 -12.53 -13.65
N ILE A 50 -23.02 -11.84 -13.06
CA ILE A 50 -22.65 -11.96 -11.64
C ILE A 50 -23.83 -11.58 -10.74
N SER A 51 -24.53 -10.49 -11.01
CA SER A 51 -25.67 -10.05 -10.18
C SER A 51 -26.81 -11.07 -10.16
N LEU A 52 -27.02 -11.81 -11.26
CA LEU A 52 -28.04 -12.84 -11.40
C LEU A 52 -27.64 -14.20 -10.80
N ALA A 53 -26.34 -14.48 -10.66
CA ALA A 53 -25.87 -15.71 -10.03
C ALA A 53 -26.33 -15.78 -8.55
N TRP A 54 -26.23 -16.95 -7.91
CA TRP A 54 -26.37 -17.01 -6.45
C TRP A 54 -25.03 -16.69 -5.77
N LEU A 55 -25.06 -16.24 -4.51
CA LEU A 55 -23.85 -16.00 -3.71
C LEU A 55 -23.57 -17.20 -2.81
N ASN A 56 -22.34 -17.71 -2.86
CA ASN A 56 -21.84 -18.67 -1.90
C ASN A 56 -21.74 -17.98 -0.54
N GLN A 57 -22.29 -18.62 0.48
CA GLN A 57 -22.26 -18.12 1.86
C GLN A 57 -21.08 -18.70 2.66
N SER A 58 -20.33 -19.62 2.08
CA SER A 58 -19.11 -20.16 2.65
C SER A 58 -17.99 -20.17 1.62
N GLN A 59 -16.75 -20.11 2.11
CA GLN A 59 -15.55 -20.14 1.29
C GLN A 59 -14.43 -20.88 2.02
N GLU A 60 -13.46 -21.42 1.26
CA GLU A 60 -12.26 -22.02 1.82
C GLU A 60 -11.50 -20.98 2.67
N CYS A 61 -11.32 -21.30 3.95
CA CYS A 61 -10.60 -20.49 4.91
C CYS A 61 -9.22 -21.10 5.17
N LYS A 62 -8.16 -20.37 4.81
CA LYS A 62 -6.77 -20.83 4.95
C LYS A 62 -6.34 -21.01 6.40
N VAL A 63 -7.02 -20.37 7.34
CA VAL A 63 -6.75 -20.48 8.78
C VAL A 63 -7.36 -21.74 9.38
N HIS A 64 -8.55 -22.14 8.93
CA HIS A 64 -9.29 -23.28 9.49
C HIS A 64 -9.15 -24.55 8.66
N ASP A 65 -8.38 -24.49 7.56
CA ASP A 65 -8.17 -25.60 6.62
C ASP A 65 -9.48 -26.26 6.17
N GLY A 66 -10.48 -25.44 5.82
CA GLY A 66 -11.83 -25.92 5.49
C GLY A 66 -12.77 -24.80 5.05
N PHE A 67 -14.01 -25.16 4.72
CA PHE A 67 -15.04 -24.19 4.33
C PHE A 67 -15.66 -23.53 5.58
N CYS A 68 -15.55 -22.22 5.67
CA CYS A 68 -16.16 -21.43 6.74
C CYS A 68 -17.26 -20.54 6.18
N TRP A 69 -18.27 -20.28 6.99
CA TRP A 69 -19.31 -19.29 6.68
C TRP A 69 -18.72 -17.88 6.65
N ILE A 70 -19.10 -17.10 5.64
CA ILE A 70 -18.73 -15.69 5.50
C ILE A 70 -19.76 -14.88 6.30
N GLN A 71 -19.34 -14.36 7.45
CA GLN A 71 -20.21 -13.56 8.31
C GLN A 71 -20.47 -12.18 7.69
N PRO A 72 -21.69 -11.63 7.82
CA PRO A 72 -21.92 -10.21 7.57
C PRO A 72 -21.03 -9.36 8.49
N VAL A 73 -20.66 -8.17 8.01
CA VAL A 73 -19.84 -7.22 8.76
C VAL A 73 -20.51 -5.85 8.76
N ASP A 74 -20.26 -5.07 9.82
CA ASP A 74 -20.75 -3.69 9.93
C ASP A 74 -19.88 -2.69 9.14
N LEU A 75 -18.59 -3.01 9.02
CA LEU A 75 -17.58 -2.24 8.30
C LEU A 75 -16.70 -3.19 7.49
N ASP A 76 -16.50 -2.86 6.22
CA ASP A 76 -15.48 -3.49 5.39
C ASP A 76 -14.50 -2.47 4.81
N ILE A 77 -13.21 -2.81 4.82
CA ILE A 77 -12.14 -1.99 4.23
C ILE A 77 -11.41 -2.85 3.22
N PHE A 78 -11.57 -2.53 1.94
CA PHE A 78 -11.07 -3.37 0.86
C PHE A 78 -10.10 -2.62 -0.06
N GLY A 79 -8.91 -3.18 -0.23
CA GLY A 79 -7.95 -2.74 -1.25
C GLY A 79 -8.21 -3.49 -2.55
N LEU A 80 -9.08 -2.96 -3.41
CA LEU A 80 -9.42 -3.63 -4.67
C LEU A 80 -8.17 -3.79 -5.55
N PRO A 81 -8.00 -4.93 -6.26
CA PRO A 81 -6.87 -5.11 -7.16
C PRO A 81 -6.75 -3.93 -8.15
N CYS A 82 -5.57 -3.30 -8.16
CA CYS A 82 -5.33 -2.09 -8.95
C CYS A 82 -4.50 -2.33 -10.22
N THR A 83 -4.17 -3.59 -10.52
CA THR A 83 -3.31 -3.96 -11.65
C THR A 83 -3.86 -3.41 -12.97
N ASP A 84 -5.17 -3.47 -13.19
CA ASP A 84 -5.80 -3.00 -14.43
C ASP A 84 -6.03 -1.48 -14.47
N ASN A 85 -6.15 -0.84 -13.30
CA ASN A 85 -6.35 0.60 -13.15
C ASN A 85 -5.04 1.40 -13.19
N SER A 86 -3.91 0.78 -12.81
CA SER A 86 -2.64 1.51 -12.69
C SER A 86 -2.05 1.91 -14.05
N ARG A 87 -1.46 3.11 -14.14
CA ARG A 87 -0.73 3.57 -15.34
C ARG A 87 0.43 2.65 -15.74
N SER A 88 0.98 1.91 -14.77
CA SER A 88 2.05 0.93 -14.97
C SER A 88 1.55 -0.47 -15.34
N GLY A 89 0.25 -0.70 -15.28
CA GLY A 89 -0.38 -1.99 -15.55
C GLY A 89 -0.97 -2.09 -16.95
N LEU A 90 -2.00 -2.94 -17.10
CA LEU A 90 -2.61 -3.23 -18.40
C LEU A 90 -3.45 -2.09 -18.97
N LYS A 91 -3.86 -1.12 -18.13
CA LYS A 91 -4.76 -0.02 -18.48
C LYS A 91 -6.06 -0.50 -19.14
N LYS A 92 -6.52 -1.68 -18.73
CA LYS A 92 -7.80 -2.26 -19.15
C LYS A 92 -8.95 -1.81 -18.25
N TYR A 93 -8.64 -1.20 -17.10
CA TYR A 93 -9.62 -0.74 -16.11
C TYR A 93 -10.63 -1.87 -15.79
N GLU A 94 -11.93 -1.56 -15.81
CA GLU A 94 -13.02 -2.52 -15.55
C GLU A 94 -13.12 -3.67 -16.57
N GLU A 95 -12.59 -3.50 -17.78
CA GLU A 95 -12.53 -4.55 -18.80
C GLU A 95 -11.37 -5.53 -18.57
N GLY A 96 -10.52 -5.26 -17.58
CA GLY A 96 -9.43 -6.13 -17.19
C GLY A 96 -9.88 -7.40 -16.47
N PRO A 97 -8.97 -8.37 -16.28
CA PRO A 97 -9.23 -9.59 -15.53
C PRO A 97 -9.69 -9.34 -14.07
N THR A 98 -9.38 -8.17 -13.50
CA THR A 98 -9.81 -7.82 -12.14
C THR A 98 -11.21 -7.20 -12.06
N GLY A 99 -11.81 -6.80 -13.19
CA GLY A 99 -13.16 -6.22 -13.23
C GLY A 99 -14.24 -7.04 -12.51
N PRO A 100 -14.37 -8.36 -12.77
CA PRO A 100 -15.33 -9.22 -12.10
C PRO A 100 -15.26 -9.19 -10.56
N ILE A 101 -14.08 -8.92 -9.98
CA ILE A 101 -13.90 -8.83 -8.53
C ILE A 101 -14.73 -7.69 -7.94
N PHE A 102 -14.81 -6.55 -8.65
CA PHE A 102 -15.63 -5.40 -8.24
C PHE A 102 -17.11 -5.76 -8.18
N ALA A 103 -17.60 -6.51 -9.17
CA ALA A 103 -19.00 -6.91 -9.24
C ALA A 103 -19.37 -7.94 -8.15
N VAL A 104 -18.50 -8.94 -7.89
CA VAL A 104 -18.74 -9.91 -6.80
C VAL A 104 -18.69 -9.22 -5.44
N TYR A 105 -17.72 -8.33 -5.22
CA TYR A 105 -17.60 -7.50 -4.02
C TYR A 105 -18.88 -6.71 -3.76
N ALA A 106 -19.33 -5.93 -4.75
CA ALA A 106 -20.53 -5.10 -4.62
C ALA A 106 -21.77 -5.93 -4.33
N LYS A 107 -21.95 -7.04 -5.07
CA LYS A 107 -23.09 -7.94 -4.88
C LYS A 107 -23.16 -8.50 -3.47
N ARG A 108 -22.02 -8.91 -2.90
CA ARG A 108 -21.95 -9.43 -1.52
C ARG A 108 -22.43 -8.38 -0.52
N HIS A 109 -21.89 -7.16 -0.60
CA HIS A 109 -22.24 -6.10 0.37
C HIS A 109 -23.65 -5.54 0.20
N ILE A 110 -24.22 -5.58 -1.01
CA ILE A 110 -25.64 -5.29 -1.22
C ILE A 110 -26.51 -6.37 -0.55
N ALA A 111 -26.17 -7.65 -0.73
CA ALA A 111 -26.93 -8.75 -0.14
C ALA A 111 -26.89 -8.73 1.40
N ASP A 112 -25.72 -8.43 1.98
CA ASP A 112 -25.53 -8.34 3.43
C ASP A 112 -26.01 -7.01 4.01
N LYS A 113 -26.33 -6.02 3.16
CA LYS A 113 -26.63 -4.63 3.54
C LYS A 113 -25.56 -4.03 4.46
N THR A 114 -24.29 -4.26 4.14
CA THR A 114 -23.17 -3.79 4.97
C THR A 114 -23.28 -2.27 5.19
N PRO A 115 -23.36 -1.78 6.44
CA PRO A 115 -23.55 -0.37 6.75
C PRO A 115 -22.49 0.56 6.15
N LEU A 116 -21.21 0.22 6.26
CA LEU A 116 -20.10 1.08 5.82
C LEU A 116 -19.05 0.29 5.04
N LEU A 117 -18.68 0.79 3.86
CA LEU A 117 -17.56 0.28 3.06
C LEU A 117 -16.51 1.38 2.87
N ILE A 118 -15.24 1.01 2.87
CA ILE A 118 -14.13 1.87 2.50
C ILE A 118 -13.30 1.15 1.44
N ILE A 119 -13.37 1.63 0.20
CA ILE A 119 -12.62 1.07 -0.92
C ILE A 119 -11.34 1.88 -1.12
N GLU A 120 -10.17 1.26 -0.92
CA GLU A 120 -8.86 1.86 -1.24
C GLU A 120 -8.40 1.45 -2.64
N ASN A 121 -7.89 2.41 -3.42
CA ASN A 121 -7.27 2.12 -4.72
C ASN A 121 -6.27 3.22 -5.16
N THR A 122 -5.67 3.06 -6.34
CA THR A 122 -4.87 4.11 -6.98
C THR A 122 -5.75 5.26 -7.46
N ARG A 123 -5.14 6.42 -7.76
CA ARG A 123 -5.91 7.61 -8.15
C ARG A 123 -6.62 7.49 -9.50
N GLU A 124 -6.34 6.44 -10.24
CA GLU A 124 -6.94 6.13 -11.54
C GLU A 124 -8.24 5.33 -11.43
N LEU A 125 -8.67 4.93 -10.22
CA LEU A 125 -9.98 4.29 -10.05
C LEU A 125 -11.10 5.24 -10.49
N ARG A 126 -11.93 4.76 -11.42
CA ARG A 126 -13.09 5.48 -11.94
C ARG A 126 -14.28 5.29 -11.01
N LEU A 127 -14.78 6.40 -10.45
CA LEU A 127 -15.96 6.38 -9.59
C LEU A 127 -17.22 5.88 -10.31
N ASP A 128 -17.30 6.06 -11.64
CA ASP A 128 -18.42 5.58 -12.47
C ASP A 128 -18.70 4.08 -12.27
N VAL A 129 -17.65 3.27 -12.15
CA VAL A 129 -17.77 1.80 -11.98
C VAL A 129 -18.36 1.47 -10.61
N ILE A 130 -17.90 2.17 -9.57
CA ILE A 130 -18.42 1.99 -8.21
C ILE A 130 -19.86 2.50 -8.12
N THR A 131 -20.17 3.62 -8.77
CA THR A 131 -21.51 4.20 -8.85
C THR A 131 -22.48 3.27 -9.57
N LEU A 132 -22.06 2.68 -10.69
CA LEU A 132 -22.84 1.68 -11.42
C LEU A 132 -23.19 0.46 -10.53
N LEU A 133 -22.24 0.00 -9.71
CA LEU A 133 -22.41 -1.22 -8.93
C LEU A 133 -23.11 -0.99 -7.58
N LEU A 134 -22.86 0.13 -6.92
CA LEU A 134 -23.27 0.40 -5.53
C LEU A 134 -24.18 1.63 -5.37
N GLY A 135 -24.30 2.50 -6.37
CA GLY A 135 -24.95 3.82 -6.26
C GLY A 135 -26.43 3.77 -5.89
N ASP A 136 -27.13 2.69 -6.25
CA ASP A 136 -28.55 2.50 -5.89
C ASP A 136 -28.76 2.17 -4.40
N HIS A 137 -27.71 1.73 -3.69
CA HIS A 137 -27.79 1.25 -2.31
C HIS A 137 -26.95 2.07 -1.32
N PHE A 138 -25.95 2.81 -1.82
CA PHE A 138 -24.98 3.52 -1.00
C PHE A 138 -24.86 4.99 -1.41
N PHE A 139 -24.66 5.87 -0.44
CA PHE A 139 -24.09 7.18 -0.68
C PHE A 139 -22.57 7.04 -0.86
N LEU A 140 -22.01 7.68 -1.88
CA LEU A 140 -20.61 7.53 -2.27
C LEU A 140 -19.85 8.85 -2.15
N TRP A 141 -18.70 8.84 -1.46
CA TRP A 141 -17.77 9.96 -1.39
C TRP A 141 -16.37 9.52 -1.78
N GLN A 142 -15.77 10.14 -2.78
CA GLN A 142 -14.41 9.83 -3.23
C GLN A 142 -13.40 10.84 -2.67
N LEU A 143 -12.59 10.40 -1.71
CA LEU A 143 -11.48 11.17 -1.17
C LEU A 143 -10.20 10.91 -1.97
N TRP A 144 -9.40 11.95 -2.16
CA TRP A 144 -8.04 11.88 -2.69
C TRP A 144 -7.08 12.08 -1.53
N VAL A 145 -6.30 11.04 -1.23
CA VAL A 145 -5.44 11.01 -0.04
C VAL A 145 -3.99 10.89 -0.47
N ASP A 146 -3.17 11.85 -0.08
CA ASP A 146 -1.72 11.77 -0.20
C ASP A 146 -1.12 11.33 1.16
N ALA A 147 0.00 10.62 1.14
CA ALA A 147 0.63 10.11 2.36
C ALA A 147 0.97 11.22 3.39
N GLU A 148 1.28 12.42 2.91
CA GLU A 148 1.52 13.59 3.76
C GLU A 148 0.30 14.00 4.60
N ASP A 149 -0.91 13.64 4.19
CA ASP A 149 -2.13 13.91 4.97
C ASP A 149 -2.16 13.07 6.26
N GLY A 150 -1.42 11.96 6.27
CA GLY A 150 -1.15 11.14 7.47
C GLY A 150 0.19 11.46 8.14
N GLY A 151 0.86 12.56 7.78
CA GLY A 151 2.17 12.95 8.32
C GLY A 151 3.36 12.24 7.69
N HIS A 152 3.12 11.39 6.69
CA HIS A 152 4.16 10.65 5.97
C HIS A 152 4.73 11.48 4.79
N ASN A 153 5.31 12.64 5.10
CA ASN A 153 5.74 13.60 4.08
C ASN A 153 6.91 13.08 3.24
N GLY A 154 7.76 12.22 3.80
CA GLY A 154 8.95 11.69 3.13
C GLY A 154 8.66 10.61 2.08
N VAL A 155 7.39 10.26 1.82
CA VAL A 155 7.01 9.29 0.79
C VAL A 155 5.93 9.85 -0.13
N SER A 156 6.03 9.53 -1.41
CA SER A 156 5.00 9.82 -2.39
C SER A 156 4.15 8.57 -2.59
N ARG A 157 3.01 8.52 -1.90
CA ARG A 157 1.98 7.50 -2.10
C ARG A 157 0.62 8.16 -2.15
N LYS A 158 0.11 8.35 -3.37
CA LYS A 158 -1.21 8.91 -3.60
C LYS A 158 -2.24 7.79 -3.74
N ARG A 159 -3.39 7.94 -3.11
CA ARG A 159 -4.49 6.97 -3.10
C ARG A 159 -5.82 7.67 -3.26
N THR A 160 -6.83 6.88 -3.60
CA THR A 160 -8.22 7.28 -3.47
C THR A 160 -8.91 6.33 -2.52
N PHE A 161 -9.81 6.89 -1.73
CA PHE A 161 -10.70 6.15 -0.84
C PHE A 161 -12.13 6.48 -1.26
N VAL A 162 -12.92 5.47 -1.58
CA VAL A 162 -14.36 5.65 -1.81
C VAL A 162 -15.07 5.16 -0.56
N ILE A 163 -15.70 6.09 0.15
CA ILE A 163 -16.55 5.81 1.30
C ILE A 163 -17.94 5.50 0.76
N CYS A 164 -18.47 4.32 1.09
CA CYS A 164 -19.82 3.91 0.73
C CYS A 164 -20.64 3.73 2.01
N SER A 165 -21.66 4.56 2.22
CA SER A 165 -22.54 4.49 3.39
C SER A 165 -23.92 4.02 2.98
N HIS A 166 -24.39 2.90 3.52
CA HIS A 166 -25.65 2.27 3.10
C HIS A 166 -26.85 3.17 3.42
N GLN A 167 -27.70 3.44 2.43
CA GLN A 167 -28.77 4.45 2.52
C GLN A 167 -29.80 4.15 3.61
N ASP A 168 -30.12 2.87 3.84
CA ASP A 168 -31.11 2.46 4.87
C ASP A 168 -30.56 2.35 6.31
N TRP A 169 -29.24 2.16 6.49
CA TRP A 169 -28.66 1.77 7.78
C TRP A 169 -27.82 2.85 8.44
N THR A 170 -27.44 3.87 7.68
CA THR A 170 -26.49 4.89 8.12
C THR A 170 -27.01 6.28 7.83
N SER A 171 -26.50 7.26 8.58
CA SER A 171 -26.72 8.68 8.31
C SER A 171 -25.39 9.42 8.35
N CYS A 172 -25.19 10.31 7.38
CA CYS A 172 -23.99 11.12 7.29
C CYS A 172 -24.08 12.28 8.30
N MET A 173 -23.32 12.20 9.39
CA MET A 173 -23.33 13.21 10.46
C MET A 173 -22.45 14.42 10.15
N TYR A 174 -21.42 14.24 9.33
CA TYR A 174 -20.45 15.26 8.95
C TYR A 174 -20.06 15.07 7.49
N ASP A 175 -19.81 16.17 6.77
CA ASP A 175 -19.26 16.09 5.42
C ASP A 175 -17.88 15.38 5.44
N PRO A 176 -17.70 14.26 4.72
CA PRO A 176 -16.45 13.51 4.75
C PRO A 176 -15.25 14.29 4.24
N PHE A 177 -15.43 15.24 3.32
CA PHE A 177 -14.35 16.07 2.79
C PHE A 177 -13.89 17.09 3.81
N GLU A 178 -14.81 17.77 4.49
CA GLU A 178 -14.49 18.74 5.54
C GLU A 178 -13.81 18.06 6.73
N LEU A 179 -14.36 16.92 7.17
CA LEU A 179 -13.79 16.14 8.27
C LEU A 179 -12.36 15.66 7.92
N TYR A 180 -12.17 15.12 6.73
CA TYR A 180 -10.86 14.69 6.25
C TYR A 180 -9.86 15.85 6.19
N ALA A 181 -10.25 16.99 5.61
CA ALA A 181 -9.39 18.17 5.51
C ALA A 181 -8.98 18.70 6.90
N ALA A 182 -9.91 18.72 7.86
CA ALA A 182 -9.63 19.13 9.24
C ALA A 182 -8.63 18.18 9.94
N ILE A 183 -8.81 16.86 9.77
CA ILE A 183 -7.88 15.85 10.31
C ILE A 183 -6.50 15.98 9.66
N ALA A 184 -6.43 16.04 8.33
CA ALA A 184 -5.18 16.16 7.59
C ALA A 184 -4.41 17.43 7.98
N ALA A 185 -5.09 18.57 8.10
CA ALA A 185 -4.48 19.82 8.54
C ALA A 185 -3.90 19.72 9.96
N ARG A 186 -4.60 19.04 10.86
CA ARG A 186 -4.11 18.79 12.22
C ARG A 186 -2.90 17.88 12.23
N VAL A 187 -2.93 16.77 11.49
CA VAL A 187 -1.81 15.82 11.42
C VAL A 187 -0.56 16.49 10.83
N LYS A 188 -0.69 17.20 9.71
CA LYS A 188 0.41 17.93 9.05
C LYS A 188 1.09 18.95 9.96
N LYS A 189 0.36 19.52 10.92
CA LYS A 189 0.92 20.46 11.91
C LYS A 189 1.87 19.78 12.90
N HIS A 190 1.66 18.50 13.18
CA HIS A 190 2.37 17.78 14.24
C HIS A 190 3.42 16.80 13.72
N ILE A 191 3.22 16.24 12.52
CA ILE A 191 4.05 15.17 11.98
C ILE A 191 4.39 15.49 10.53
N ALA A 192 5.68 15.44 10.21
CA ALA A 192 6.18 15.62 8.86
C ALA A 192 7.46 14.79 8.70
N THR A 193 7.31 13.52 8.35
CA THR A 193 8.48 12.64 8.13
C THR A 193 9.28 13.07 6.91
N LYS A 194 10.54 12.64 6.85
CA LYS A 194 11.44 12.77 5.70
C LYS A 194 11.89 11.39 5.20
N PRO A 195 12.48 11.28 4.00
CA PRO A 195 13.02 10.02 3.51
C PRO A 195 13.94 9.31 4.52
N SER A 196 14.79 10.04 5.24
CA SER A 196 15.70 9.46 6.25
C SER A 196 14.97 8.78 7.41
N ASP A 197 13.75 9.20 7.75
CA ASP A 197 12.99 8.63 8.88
C ASP A 197 12.53 7.19 8.61
N TYR A 198 12.57 6.75 7.35
CA TYR A 198 12.25 5.37 6.95
C TYR A 198 13.46 4.46 6.90
N VAL A 199 14.65 4.99 7.19
CA VAL A 199 15.94 4.28 7.12
C VAL A 199 16.21 3.65 8.49
N THR A 200 15.45 2.60 8.82
CA THR A 200 15.43 1.97 10.15
C THR A 200 16.17 0.63 10.19
N ALA A 201 16.72 0.16 9.06
CA ALA A 201 17.41 -1.12 8.99
C ALA A 201 18.61 -1.20 9.93
N THR A 202 18.68 -2.30 10.68
CA THR A 202 19.84 -2.65 11.52
C THR A 202 21.01 -3.16 10.68
N ASP A 203 22.23 -3.14 11.23
CA ASP A 203 23.43 -3.69 10.57
C ASP A 203 23.22 -5.15 10.15
N ASP A 204 22.58 -5.97 10.98
CA ASP A 204 22.27 -7.37 10.66
C ASP A 204 21.31 -7.52 9.48
N GLU A 205 20.35 -6.61 9.31
CA GLU A 205 19.44 -6.61 8.16
C GLU A 205 20.16 -6.18 6.89
N ILE A 206 21.02 -5.17 7.00
CA ILE A 206 21.87 -4.69 5.89
C ILE A 206 22.80 -5.81 5.43
N LEU A 207 23.47 -6.50 6.35
CA LEU A 207 24.38 -7.62 6.04
C LEU A 207 23.64 -8.83 5.45
N ARG A 208 22.42 -9.13 5.89
CA ARG A 208 21.58 -10.19 5.30
C ARG A 208 21.19 -9.87 3.86
N GLU A 209 20.74 -8.64 3.59
CA GLU A 209 20.45 -8.16 2.23
C GLU A 209 21.71 -8.17 1.35
N ALA A 210 22.86 -7.75 1.89
CA ALA A 210 24.15 -7.77 1.20
C ALA A 210 24.60 -9.20 0.84
N SER A 211 24.45 -10.16 1.76
CA SER A 211 24.76 -11.57 1.52
C SER A 211 23.90 -12.15 0.39
N HIS A 212 22.60 -11.87 0.39
CA HIS A 212 21.70 -12.27 -0.68
C HIS A 212 22.10 -11.62 -2.02
N GLY A 213 22.38 -10.31 -2.02
CA GLY A 213 22.81 -9.58 -3.21
C GLY A 213 24.13 -10.08 -3.79
N ALA A 214 25.08 -10.45 -2.93
CA ALA A 214 26.36 -11.04 -3.30
C ALA A 214 26.17 -12.40 -4.00
N LEU A 215 25.33 -13.27 -3.43
CA LEU A 215 24.98 -14.57 -4.01
C LEU A 215 24.35 -14.43 -5.40
N VAL A 216 23.34 -13.57 -5.54
CA VAL A 216 22.65 -13.34 -6.82
C VAL A 216 23.59 -12.80 -7.90
N ARG A 217 24.64 -12.06 -7.51
CA ARG A 217 25.59 -11.44 -8.45
C ARG A 217 26.86 -12.24 -8.67
N GLY A 218 27.07 -13.33 -7.93
CA GLY A 218 28.33 -14.07 -7.96
C GLY A 218 29.52 -13.23 -7.49
N VAL A 219 29.31 -12.31 -6.55
CA VAL A 219 30.36 -11.46 -5.96
C VAL A 219 30.70 -11.97 -4.56
N GLN A 220 31.97 -11.88 -4.14
CA GLN A 220 32.37 -12.26 -2.79
C GLN A 220 31.70 -11.36 -1.74
N PHE A 221 30.95 -11.96 -0.83
CA PHE A 221 30.34 -11.25 0.30
C PHE A 221 31.40 -10.74 1.29
N ARG A 222 31.20 -9.53 1.83
CA ARG A 222 32.09 -8.88 2.79
C ARG A 222 31.32 -8.66 4.12
N PRO A 223 31.47 -9.54 5.13
CA PRO A 223 30.60 -9.59 6.32
C PRO A 223 30.74 -8.41 7.30
N HIS A 224 31.67 -7.47 7.05
CA HIS A 224 31.91 -6.31 7.89
C HIS A 224 31.76 -4.98 7.12
N GLU A 225 31.27 -5.04 5.87
CA GLU A 225 31.11 -3.88 5.02
C GLU A 225 29.64 -3.47 4.93
N LEU A 226 29.31 -2.27 5.39
CA LEU A 226 27.97 -1.68 5.26
C LEU A 226 27.82 -0.86 3.97
N ASP A 227 28.95 -0.49 3.34
CA ASP A 227 28.99 0.11 2.01
C ASP A 227 28.66 -0.97 0.96
N LEU A 228 27.47 -0.91 0.39
CA LEU A 228 27.01 -1.88 -0.60
C LEU A 228 27.37 -1.49 -2.03
N THR A 229 28.20 -0.46 -2.25
CA THR A 229 28.63 -0.05 -3.60
C THR A 229 29.38 -1.15 -4.33
N TYR A 230 30.15 -2.00 -3.62
CA TYR A 230 30.87 -3.13 -4.22
C TYR A 230 29.93 -4.19 -4.82
N LEU A 231 28.65 -4.19 -4.43
CA LEU A 231 27.61 -5.06 -4.98
C LEU A 231 26.89 -4.43 -6.17
N LEU A 232 27.20 -3.20 -6.56
CA LEU A 232 26.60 -2.55 -7.72
C LEU A 232 27.30 -2.97 -9.01
N ASN A 233 26.52 -3.06 -10.09
CA ASN A 233 27.08 -3.34 -11.42
C ASN A 233 27.48 -2.02 -12.10
N LYS A 234 28.22 -2.11 -13.21
CA LYS A 234 28.70 -0.93 -13.93
C LYS A 234 27.57 0.06 -14.29
N ARG A 235 26.41 -0.44 -14.73
CA ARG A 235 25.25 0.41 -15.07
C ARG A 235 24.72 1.17 -13.86
N GLU A 236 24.60 0.48 -12.73
CA GLU A 236 24.12 1.06 -11.47
C GLU A 236 25.10 2.12 -10.93
N LEU A 237 26.40 1.88 -11.05
CA LEU A 237 27.43 2.86 -10.68
C LEU A 237 27.34 4.12 -11.54
N THR A 238 27.27 3.99 -12.87
CA THR A 238 27.04 5.13 -13.78
C THR A 238 25.76 5.88 -13.44
N CYS A 239 24.68 5.16 -13.11
CA CYS A 239 23.43 5.78 -12.73
C CYS A 239 23.56 6.64 -11.45
N ILE A 240 24.35 6.19 -10.48
CA ILE A 240 24.65 6.99 -9.28
C ILE A 240 25.43 8.25 -9.66
N ASP A 241 26.47 8.14 -10.49
CA ASP A 241 27.27 9.30 -10.90
C ASP A 241 26.43 10.36 -11.62
N ASP A 242 25.49 9.92 -12.47
CA ASP A 242 24.53 10.80 -13.13
C ASP A 242 23.59 11.48 -12.12
N PHE A 243 23.08 10.75 -11.12
CA PHE A 243 22.27 11.32 -10.04
C PHE A 243 23.06 12.35 -9.22
N LYS A 244 24.32 12.06 -8.88
CA LYS A 244 25.19 12.98 -8.13
C LYS A 244 25.49 14.24 -8.92
N SER A 245 25.81 14.09 -10.21
CA SER A 245 26.03 15.22 -11.11
C SER A 245 24.78 16.10 -11.19
N LYS A 246 23.60 15.48 -11.37
CA LYS A 246 22.34 16.20 -11.41
C LYS A 246 22.00 16.88 -10.08
N TYR A 247 22.34 16.26 -8.95
CA TYR A 247 22.17 16.83 -7.63
C TYR A 247 23.04 18.09 -7.45
N ALA A 248 24.32 18.02 -7.81
CA ALA A 248 25.25 19.14 -7.71
C ALA A 248 24.82 20.34 -8.59
N GLU A 249 24.19 20.09 -9.74
CA GLU A 249 23.58 21.15 -10.57
C GLU A 249 22.42 21.85 -9.86
N LEU A 250 21.55 21.09 -9.16
CA LEU A 250 20.36 21.63 -8.50
C LEU A 250 20.67 22.26 -7.14
N TYR A 251 21.70 21.77 -6.44
CA TYR A 251 22.08 22.18 -5.09
C TYR A 251 23.58 22.54 -5.03
N PRO A 252 23.99 23.68 -5.62
CA PRO A 252 25.40 24.07 -5.65
C PRO A 252 25.98 24.20 -4.24
N GLY A 253 27.11 23.52 -4.00
CA GLY A 253 27.81 23.53 -2.71
C GLY A 253 27.37 22.44 -1.71
N THR A 254 26.45 21.56 -2.07
CA THR A 254 26.05 20.40 -1.25
C THR A 254 26.35 19.10 -1.99
N SER A 255 27.06 18.16 -1.34
CA SER A 255 27.32 16.84 -1.92
C SER A 255 26.10 15.94 -1.77
N ALA A 256 25.85 15.09 -2.75
CA ALA A 256 24.78 14.09 -2.69
C ALA A 256 24.97 13.08 -1.55
N GLU A 257 26.23 12.80 -1.18
CA GLU A 257 26.62 11.95 -0.05
C GLU A 257 26.40 12.61 1.31
N ASP A 258 26.22 13.92 1.36
CA ASP A 258 25.95 14.65 2.60
C ASP A 258 24.44 14.78 2.87
N ASP A 259 23.57 14.46 1.90
CA ASP A 259 22.12 14.51 2.04
C ASP A 259 21.53 13.15 2.47
N PRO A 260 21.11 13.00 3.74
CA PRO A 260 20.50 11.77 4.22
C PRO A 260 19.09 11.52 3.63
N ASP A 261 18.45 12.55 3.06
CA ASP A 261 17.13 12.46 2.46
C ASP A 261 17.17 12.11 0.97
N LEU A 262 18.36 12.00 0.38
CA LEU A 262 18.55 11.64 -1.02
C LEU A 262 18.42 10.13 -1.26
N VAL A 263 17.42 9.74 -2.04
CA VAL A 263 17.12 8.37 -2.44
C VAL A 263 16.96 8.32 -3.96
N CYS A 264 17.76 7.47 -4.61
CA CYS A 264 17.84 7.36 -6.06
C CYS A 264 17.37 5.98 -6.54
N PHE A 265 16.41 5.91 -7.46
CA PHE A 265 16.01 4.64 -8.06
C PHE A 265 16.93 4.23 -9.21
N LEU A 266 17.83 3.29 -8.95
CA LEU A 266 18.84 2.80 -9.92
C LEU A 266 18.24 1.95 -11.06
N GLY A 267 16.93 1.69 -11.03
CA GLY A 267 16.23 1.00 -12.12
C GLY A 267 15.93 1.89 -13.33
N ASP A 268 16.08 3.21 -13.21
CA ASP A 268 15.84 4.14 -14.31
C ASP A 268 17.01 4.16 -15.33
N SER A 269 16.74 4.77 -16.48
CA SER A 269 17.75 5.23 -17.43
C SER A 269 17.82 6.75 -17.32
N THR A 270 18.95 7.23 -16.81
CA THR A 270 19.22 8.63 -16.44
C THR A 270 19.11 9.60 -17.62
N GLY A 271 19.23 9.11 -18.86
CA GLY A 271 19.00 9.93 -20.06
C GLY A 271 17.54 10.29 -20.35
N ASN A 272 16.56 9.66 -19.68
CA ASN A 272 15.13 9.89 -19.94
C ASN A 272 14.35 10.29 -18.69
N ARG A 273 14.68 9.70 -17.53
CA ARG A 273 13.89 9.91 -16.31
C ARG A 273 14.75 9.76 -15.06
N TYR A 274 14.52 10.67 -14.11
CA TYR A 274 15.07 10.60 -12.76
C TYR A 274 13.96 10.34 -11.75
N THR A 275 13.89 9.13 -11.20
CA THR A 275 13.01 8.81 -10.08
C THR A 275 13.82 8.83 -8.80
N TRP A 276 13.68 9.91 -8.04
CA TRP A 276 14.48 10.19 -6.87
C TRP A 276 13.81 11.20 -5.95
N SER A 277 14.28 11.30 -4.70
CA SER A 277 13.82 12.29 -3.75
C SER A 277 14.43 13.67 -3.96
N GLY A 278 15.56 13.81 -4.67
CA GLY A 278 16.27 15.09 -4.80
C GLY A 278 15.37 16.26 -5.24
N THR A 279 14.46 16.04 -6.19
CA THR A 279 13.50 17.10 -6.62
C THR A 279 12.21 17.18 -5.81
N SER A 280 11.78 16.07 -5.22
CA SER A 280 10.45 15.97 -4.60
C SER A 280 10.48 16.08 -3.07
N GLY A 281 11.63 15.86 -2.45
CA GLY A 281 11.78 15.60 -1.02
C GLY A 281 11.15 14.26 -0.57
N LYS A 282 10.78 13.37 -1.51
CA LYS A 282 10.01 12.15 -1.21
C LYS A 282 10.57 10.90 -1.86
N ILE A 283 10.51 9.78 -1.16
CA ILE A 283 10.70 8.45 -1.74
C ILE A 283 9.52 8.18 -2.67
N SER A 284 9.79 7.96 -3.96
CA SER A 284 8.74 7.66 -4.94
C SER A 284 8.04 6.32 -4.65
N THR A 285 6.80 6.15 -5.14
CA THR A 285 6.09 4.87 -5.03
C THR A 285 6.90 3.71 -5.63
N PHE A 286 7.06 2.63 -4.86
CA PHE A 286 7.75 1.42 -5.30
C PHE A 286 7.06 0.78 -6.51
N ARG A 287 7.79 0.60 -7.61
CA ARG A 287 7.29 -0.03 -8.84
C ARG A 287 7.20 -1.56 -8.68
N LEU A 288 6.33 -2.22 -9.46
CA LEU A 288 6.25 -3.70 -9.47
C LEU A 288 7.59 -4.36 -9.88
N ASN A 289 8.31 -3.73 -10.81
CA ASN A 289 9.65 -4.16 -11.21
C ASN A 289 10.75 -3.76 -10.20
N ALA A 290 10.40 -3.20 -9.03
CA ALA A 290 11.36 -2.91 -7.96
C ALA A 290 11.93 -4.18 -7.32
N LYS A 291 11.51 -5.39 -7.73
CA LYS A 291 12.22 -6.62 -7.40
C LYS A 291 13.67 -6.60 -7.89
N THR A 292 13.94 -5.93 -9.01
CA THR A 292 15.30 -5.81 -9.57
C THR A 292 15.89 -4.42 -9.40
N GLY A 293 15.06 -3.38 -9.35
CA GLY A 293 15.50 -2.00 -9.17
C GLY A 293 15.81 -1.67 -7.70
N LYS A 294 16.99 -1.08 -7.46
CA LYS A 294 17.44 -0.64 -6.13
C LYS A 294 17.09 0.82 -5.87
N TYR A 295 16.62 1.13 -4.66
CA TYR A 295 16.48 2.50 -4.17
C TYR A 295 17.70 2.82 -3.32
N PHE A 296 18.69 3.47 -3.90
CA PHE A 296 20.01 3.68 -3.31
C PHE A 296 20.09 5.02 -2.57
N LEU A 297 20.72 5.02 -1.40
CA LEU A 297 20.99 6.19 -0.58
C LEU A 297 22.48 6.52 -0.71
N PRO A 298 22.87 7.60 -1.41
CA PRO A 298 24.27 7.98 -1.53
C PRO A 298 24.96 8.21 -0.19
N HIS A 299 24.25 8.83 0.77
CA HIS A 299 24.73 9.07 2.13
C HIS A 299 25.15 7.78 2.87
N CYS A 300 24.27 6.78 2.88
CA CYS A 300 24.54 5.51 3.56
C CYS A 300 25.29 4.49 2.69
N LYS A 301 25.52 4.81 1.41
CA LYS A 301 26.11 3.94 0.39
C LYS A 301 25.47 2.54 0.29
N ARG A 302 24.17 2.46 0.54
CA ARG A 302 23.39 1.21 0.47
C ARG A 302 22.04 1.44 -0.18
N TRP A 303 21.31 0.38 -0.50
CA TRP A 303 19.90 0.50 -0.89
C TRP A 303 18.95 0.31 0.30
N LEU A 304 17.70 0.77 0.14
CA LEU A 304 16.62 0.52 1.08
C LEU A 304 16.40 -0.99 1.23
N THR A 305 16.44 -1.51 2.46
CA THR A 305 16.18 -2.92 2.75
C THR A 305 14.69 -3.26 2.59
N ALA A 306 14.30 -4.53 2.79
CA ALA A 306 12.88 -4.88 2.92
C ALA A 306 12.19 -4.10 4.06
N GLY A 307 12.84 -3.94 5.21
CA GLY A 307 12.33 -3.20 6.37
C GLY A 307 12.09 -1.72 6.05
N ASP A 308 13.09 -1.04 5.49
CA ASP A 308 12.96 0.38 5.12
C ASP A 308 11.80 0.61 4.13
N ARG A 309 11.63 -0.31 3.16
CA ARG A 309 10.53 -0.25 2.18
C ARG A 309 9.16 -0.50 2.79
N LEU A 310 9.07 -1.34 3.81
CA LEU A 310 7.82 -1.54 4.56
C LEU A 310 7.50 -0.31 5.40
N GLY A 311 8.50 0.32 6.02
CA GLY A 311 8.34 1.57 6.78
C GLY A 311 7.81 2.69 5.89
N ALA A 312 8.42 2.85 4.70
CA ALA A 312 7.95 3.78 3.68
C ALA A 312 6.54 3.48 3.13
N LYS A 313 6.03 2.26 3.33
CA LYS A 313 4.65 1.89 2.98
C LYS A 313 3.66 2.13 4.14
N GLY A 314 4.12 2.66 5.27
CA GLY A 314 3.31 2.91 6.46
C GLY A 314 3.18 1.70 7.38
N PHE A 315 3.94 0.62 7.14
CA PHE A 315 3.98 -0.49 8.10
C PHE A 315 4.87 -0.11 9.28
N PRO A 316 4.50 -0.48 10.51
CA PRO A 316 5.38 -0.33 11.64
C PRO A 316 6.57 -1.28 11.48
N CYS A 317 7.77 -0.73 11.24
CA CYS A 317 8.99 -1.52 10.99
C CYS A 317 9.99 -1.54 12.13
N GLU A 318 9.69 -0.86 13.23
CA GLU A 318 10.45 -0.96 14.46
C GLU A 318 9.57 -1.48 15.59
N THR A 319 10.15 -2.29 16.49
CA THR A 319 9.62 -2.49 17.86
C THR A 319 9.55 -1.18 18.65
N LYS A 320 10.29 -0.14 18.24
CA LYS A 320 10.32 1.19 18.86
C LYS A 320 9.44 2.26 18.19
N CYS A 321 8.99 2.10 16.93
CA CYS A 321 8.04 3.03 16.29
C CYS A 321 6.69 3.07 17.03
N CYS A 322 6.35 2.01 17.78
CA CYS A 322 5.23 2.02 18.72
C CYS A 322 5.40 3.04 19.87
N ARG A 323 6.61 3.57 20.12
CA ARG A 323 6.87 4.58 21.16
C ARG A 323 6.86 6.02 20.62
N GLY A 324 7.07 6.23 19.32
CA GLY A 324 7.13 7.56 18.70
C GLY A 324 5.78 8.11 18.25
N ASN A 325 4.83 7.23 17.91
CA ASN A 325 3.44 7.61 17.72
C ASN A 325 2.77 7.72 19.10
N GLY A 326 2.94 8.88 19.74
CA GLY A 326 2.53 9.14 21.12
C GLY A 326 1.18 8.53 21.51
N SER A 327 1.22 7.35 22.11
CA SER A 327 0.29 7.00 23.17
C SER A 327 0.60 7.94 24.31
N ALA A 328 -0.14 9.05 24.40
CA ALA A 328 -0.29 9.87 25.59
C ALA A 328 -1.03 9.06 26.69
N ALA A 329 -0.57 7.85 26.97
CA ALA A 329 -1.10 6.96 28.01
C ALA A 329 -0.22 7.01 29.28
N ASP A 330 0.99 7.56 29.20
CA ASP A 330 1.90 7.69 30.35
C ASP A 330 2.02 9.15 30.78
N SER A 331 0.92 9.78 31.20
CA SER A 331 0.89 10.93 32.13
C SER A 331 -0.53 11.50 32.31
N TYR A 332 -1.35 10.78 33.08
CA TYR A 332 -2.30 11.42 33.98
C TYR A 332 -2.07 10.82 35.37
N PRO A 333 -1.91 11.63 36.43
CA PRO A 333 -1.78 11.14 37.80
C PRO A 333 -3.02 10.39 38.29
#